data_AF-A0A8T4U8U3-F1
#
_entry.id   AF-A0A8T4U8U3-F1
#
_cell.length_a   1.000
_cell.length_b   1.000
_cell.length_c   1.000
_cell.angle_alpha   90.00
_cell.angle_beta   90.00
_cell.angle_gamma   90.00
#
_symmetry.space_group_name_H-M   'P 1'
#
loop_
_entity.id
_entity.type
_entity.pdbx_description
1 polymer ?
#
loop_
_entity_poly.entity_id
_entity_poly.type
_entity_poly.pdbx_seq_one_letter_code
_entity_poly.pdbx_strand_id
1 'polypeptide(L)'
;MAKTQEFKLSDNLEALIRNAQANNGILEESKTQLSNPDFREKIASEEVYNDERLLTIDDVMVRKFVRTKRAQAYDTLNTSIEDETLKEAKVFYMPQLAEAKPLYYAEMIKSPDVKIENPSKELAGIITGIRLLDQVKKLTSAGNLDTAEGLVKDYVDTVEKVDLQIDRLYTGTAFAGNRKKVIERIAEIQYAKARHSLEEKGETLYAEIDQAVDSSKYGKAVSMMTMIGAYNAQQDINKQKAEEAAKEKKK
;
A
#
# COMPACT_ATOMS: atom_id res chain seq x y z
N MET A 1 9.43 -16.18 34.89
CA MET A 1 9.17 -15.64 33.54
C MET A 1 8.88 -14.16 33.70
N ALA A 2 9.71 -13.27 33.15
CA ALA A 2 9.41 -11.83 33.18
C ALA A 2 8.15 -11.59 32.33
N LYS A 3 7.17 -10.85 32.85
CA LYS A 3 6.03 -10.41 32.06
C LYS A 3 6.58 -9.58 30.90
N THR A 4 6.43 -10.05 29.67
CA THR A 4 6.74 -9.26 28.48
C THR A 4 5.91 -7.99 28.58
N GLN A 5 6.56 -6.84 28.70
CA GLN A 5 5.87 -5.55 28.76
C GLN A 5 5.23 -5.36 27.38
N GLU A 6 3.91 -5.45 27.32
CA GLU A 6 3.14 -5.31 26.09
C GLU A 6 3.11 -3.82 25.73
N PHE A 7 3.66 -3.46 24.57
CA PHE A 7 3.54 -2.10 24.06
C PHE A 7 2.07 -1.84 23.74
N LYS A 8 1.50 -0.80 24.35
CA LYS A 8 0.12 -0.38 24.10
C LYS A 8 0.08 1.09 23.71
N LEU A 9 -0.56 1.39 22.59
CA LEU A 9 -0.82 2.75 22.15
C LEU A 9 -1.80 3.41 23.12
N SER A 10 -1.71 4.73 23.28
CA SER A 10 -2.74 5.47 24.02
C SER A 10 -4.06 5.42 23.25
N ASP A 11 -5.19 5.38 23.96
CA ASP A 11 -6.52 5.30 23.33
C ASP A 11 -6.74 6.47 22.34
N ASN A 12 -6.17 7.65 22.64
CA ASN A 12 -6.19 8.81 21.75
C ASN A 12 -5.42 8.55 20.45
N LEU A 13 -4.21 7.97 20.55
CA LEU A 13 -3.40 7.67 19.38
C LEU A 13 -4.04 6.57 18.52
N GLU A 14 -4.65 5.56 19.14
CA GLU A 14 -5.44 4.56 18.43
C GLU A 14 -6.61 5.18 17.65
N ALA A 15 -7.33 6.14 18.26
CA ALA A 15 -8.42 6.85 17.60
C ALA A 15 -7.94 7.66 16.39
N LEU A 16 -6.80 8.36 16.53
CA LEU A 16 -6.19 9.11 15.42
C LEU A 16 -5.73 8.20 14.28
N ILE A 17 -5.17 7.04 14.60
CA ILE A 17 -4.76 6.03 13.61
C ILE A 17 -5.98 5.51 12.84
N ARG A 18 -7.06 5.14 13.53
CA ARG A 18 -8.31 4.70 12.89
C ARG A 18 -8.89 5.79 11.99
N ASN A 19 -8.88 7.04 12.44
CA ASN A 19 -9.35 8.18 11.64
C ASN A 19 -8.51 8.39 10.37
N ALA A 20 -7.18 8.34 10.49
CA ALA A 20 -6.28 8.47 9.34
C ALA A 20 -6.44 7.30 8.36
N GLN A 21 -6.62 6.06 8.84
CA GLN A 21 -6.91 4.89 8.02
C GLN A 21 -8.24 5.01 7.29
N ALA A 22 -9.31 5.44 7.98
CA ALA A 22 -10.63 5.65 7.37
C ALA A 22 -10.55 6.69 6.24
N ASN A 23 -9.93 7.84 6.50
CA ASN A 23 -9.73 8.89 5.50
C ASN A 23 -8.90 8.43 4.29
N ASN A 24 -7.91 7.55 4.51
CA ASN A 24 -7.16 6.95 3.41
C ASN A 24 -8.04 6.00 2.58
N GLY A 25 -8.89 5.19 3.23
CA GLY A 25 -9.88 4.34 2.57
C GLY A 25 -10.87 5.13 1.71
N ILE A 26 -11.43 6.22 2.26
CA ILE A 26 -12.30 7.14 1.52
C ILE A 26 -11.58 7.71 0.29
N LEU A 27 -10.31 8.11 0.44
CA LEU A 27 -9.53 8.62 -0.69
C LEU A 27 -9.36 7.58 -1.79
N GLU A 28 -9.08 6.32 -1.46
CA GLU A 28 -8.98 5.24 -2.44
C GLU A 28 -10.32 4.94 -3.12
N GLU A 29 -11.41 4.80 -2.36
CA GLU A 29 -12.76 4.60 -2.89
C GLU A 29 -13.19 5.76 -3.82
N SER A 30 -12.81 7.01 -3.49
CA SER A 30 -13.12 8.20 -4.31
C SER A 30 -12.42 8.20 -5.68
N LYS A 31 -11.43 7.33 -5.91
CA LYS A 31 -10.83 7.25 -7.25
C LYS A 31 -11.78 6.64 -8.28
N THR A 32 -12.75 5.85 -7.83
CA THR A 32 -13.67 5.09 -8.70
C THR A 32 -15.15 5.35 -8.41
N GLN A 33 -15.51 5.87 -7.23
CA GLN A 33 -16.91 5.94 -6.79
C GLN A 33 -17.48 7.36 -6.64
N LEU A 34 -16.81 8.40 -7.14
CA LEU A 34 -17.27 9.79 -6.90
C LEU A 34 -18.67 10.09 -7.41
N SER A 35 -19.13 9.45 -8.48
CA SER A 35 -20.48 9.63 -9.02
C SER A 35 -21.54 8.78 -8.31
N ASN A 36 -21.16 7.91 -7.37
CA ASN A 36 -22.07 7.06 -6.62
C ASN A 36 -22.72 7.86 -5.46
N PRO A 37 -24.06 8.04 -5.44
CA PRO A 37 -24.76 8.75 -4.37
C PRO A 37 -24.52 8.16 -2.98
N ASP A 38 -24.52 6.83 -2.85
CA ASP A 38 -24.32 6.15 -1.56
C ASP A 38 -22.92 6.42 -1.00
N PHE A 39 -21.91 6.49 -1.88
CA PHE A 39 -20.55 6.84 -1.50
C PHE A 39 -20.45 8.31 -1.05
N ARG A 40 -21.16 9.22 -1.72
CA ARG A 40 -21.23 10.63 -1.33
C ARG A 40 -21.94 10.82 0.02
N GLU A 41 -23.00 10.06 0.26
CA GLU A 41 -23.72 10.05 1.54
C GLU A 41 -22.86 9.45 2.67
N LYS A 42 -22.09 8.39 2.38
CA LYS A 42 -21.07 7.86 3.32
C LYS A 42 -20.05 8.93 3.69
N ILE A 43 -19.46 9.64 2.72
CA ILE A 43 -18.50 10.73 3.02
C ILE A 43 -19.16 11.82 3.87
N ALA A 44 -20.41 12.18 3.55
CA ALA A 44 -21.15 13.22 4.27
C ALA A 44 -21.53 12.78 5.70
N SER A 45 -21.71 11.49 5.95
CA SER A 45 -22.14 10.94 7.24
C SER A 45 -21.00 10.47 8.16
N GLU A 46 -19.84 10.08 7.60
CA GLU A 46 -18.64 9.73 8.38
C GLU A 46 -17.96 10.97 8.99
N GLU A 47 -18.24 12.16 8.44
CA GLU A 47 -17.90 13.44 9.05
C GLU A 47 -19.06 13.88 9.96
N VAL A 48 -18.78 14.32 11.20
CA VAL A 48 -19.78 14.84 12.17
C VAL A 48 -20.44 16.17 11.70
N TYR A 49 -20.37 16.50 10.41
CA TYR A 49 -21.01 17.66 9.79
C TYR A 49 -21.93 17.19 8.66
N ASN A 50 -23.23 17.46 8.83
CA ASN A 50 -24.27 17.46 7.80
C ASN A 50 -23.93 18.47 6.67
N ASP A 51 -22.84 18.29 5.94
CA ASP A 51 -22.56 19.08 4.75
C ASP A 51 -23.23 18.42 3.53
N GLU A 52 -24.56 18.54 3.49
CA GLU A 52 -25.41 18.09 2.39
C GLU A 52 -24.95 18.64 1.02
N ARG A 53 -24.12 19.70 1.00
CA ARG A 53 -23.55 20.24 -0.24
C ARG A 53 -22.66 19.22 -0.94
N LEU A 54 -22.06 18.25 -0.22
CA LEU A 54 -21.29 17.16 -0.84
C LEU A 54 -22.14 16.31 -1.80
N LEU A 55 -23.46 16.25 -1.58
CA LEU A 55 -24.40 15.53 -2.46
C LEU A 55 -24.64 16.29 -3.79
N THR A 56 -24.46 17.61 -3.79
CA THR A 56 -24.86 18.49 -4.91
C THR A 56 -23.69 19.12 -5.67
N ILE A 57 -22.45 19.03 -5.17
CA ILE A 57 -21.26 19.60 -5.83
C ILE A 57 -20.61 18.64 -6.82
N ASP A 58 -19.82 19.16 -7.76
CA ASP A 58 -19.13 18.34 -8.76
C ASP A 58 -18.03 17.43 -8.17
N ASP A 59 -17.63 16.42 -8.94
CA ASP A 59 -16.62 15.42 -8.55
C ASP A 59 -15.25 16.03 -8.22
N VAL A 60 -14.90 17.16 -8.85
CA VAL A 60 -13.61 17.83 -8.62
C VAL A 60 -13.56 18.41 -7.21
N MET A 61 -14.66 19.03 -6.79
CA MET A 61 -14.80 19.60 -5.46
C MET A 61 -14.86 18.52 -4.38
N VAL A 62 -15.60 17.43 -4.61
CA VAL A 62 -15.61 16.27 -3.68
C VAL A 62 -14.20 15.69 -3.54
N ARG A 63 -13.49 15.48 -4.66
CA ARG A 63 -12.10 14.97 -4.62
C ARG A 63 -11.15 15.89 -3.88
N LYS A 64 -11.31 17.22 -4.02
CA LYS A 64 -10.53 18.20 -3.28
C LYS A 64 -10.81 18.11 -1.78
N PHE A 65 -12.08 18.02 -1.39
CA PHE A 65 -12.50 17.85 0.00
C PHE A 65 -11.87 16.61 0.64
N VAL A 66 -12.02 15.44 0.01
CA VAL A 66 -11.46 14.17 0.49
C VAL A 66 -9.94 14.25 0.67
N ARG A 67 -9.23 14.86 -0.30
CA ARG A 67 -7.77 15.07 -0.19
C ARG A 67 -7.39 15.98 0.98
N THR A 68 -8.13 17.07 1.18
CA THR A 68 -7.88 18.00 2.29
C THR A 68 -8.10 17.33 3.64
N LYS A 69 -9.17 16.55 3.80
CA LYS A 69 -9.48 15.83 5.04
C LYS A 69 -8.43 14.77 5.37
N ARG A 70 -8.05 13.98 4.37
CA ARG A 70 -6.93 13.04 4.51
C ARG A 70 -5.65 13.74 4.94
N ALA A 71 -5.30 14.86 4.31
CA ALA A 71 -4.11 15.63 4.70
C ALA A 71 -4.19 16.12 6.15
N GLN A 72 -5.34 16.63 6.60
CA GLN A 72 -5.56 17.05 7.98
C GLN A 72 -5.43 15.91 8.99
N ALA A 73 -6.01 14.74 8.68
CA ALA A 73 -5.90 13.55 9.54
C ALA A 73 -4.44 13.09 9.65
N TYR A 74 -3.71 13.08 8.53
CA TYR A 74 -2.29 12.71 8.50
C TYR A 74 -1.41 13.74 9.22
N ASP A 75 -1.63 15.05 9.02
CA ASP A 75 -0.92 16.10 9.75
C ASP A 75 -1.16 15.96 11.27
N THR A 76 -2.41 15.74 11.69
CA THR A 76 -2.78 15.57 13.11
C THR A 76 -2.12 14.34 13.71
N LEU A 77 -2.20 13.19 13.03
CA LEU A 77 -1.55 11.97 13.49
C LEU A 77 -0.03 12.12 13.55
N ASN A 78 0.58 12.66 12.50
CA ASN A 78 2.03 12.81 12.40
C ASN A 78 2.61 13.72 13.49
N THR A 79 1.89 14.78 13.86
CA THR A 79 2.27 15.71 14.93
C THR A 79 1.99 15.16 16.33
N SER A 80 1.00 14.26 16.47
CA SER A 80 0.67 13.60 17.74
C SER A 80 1.57 12.41 18.08
N ILE A 81 2.30 11.86 17.10
CA ILE A 81 3.26 10.78 17.33
C ILE A 81 4.60 11.38 17.81
N GLU A 82 4.90 11.13 19.08
CA GLU A 82 6.22 11.39 19.65
C GLU A 82 7.27 10.44 19.03
N ASP A 83 8.51 10.91 18.89
CA ASP A 83 9.62 10.11 18.34
C ASP A 83 9.86 8.85 19.16
N GLU A 84 9.80 8.94 20.50
CA GLU A 84 9.98 7.79 21.38
C GLU A 84 8.83 6.78 21.22
N THR A 85 7.58 7.23 21.07
CA THR A 85 6.45 6.31 20.81
C THR A 85 6.63 5.54 19.50
N LEU A 86 7.08 6.21 18.42
CA LEU A 86 7.35 5.53 17.15
C LEU A 86 8.50 4.53 17.28
N LYS A 87 9.56 4.91 18.00
CA LYS A 87 10.73 4.07 18.26
C LYS A 87 10.36 2.83 19.07
N GLU A 88 9.60 2.98 20.15
CA GLU A 88 9.09 1.87 20.96
C GLU A 88 8.17 0.95 20.14
N ALA A 89 7.28 1.52 19.33
CA ALA A 89 6.42 0.77 18.42
C ALA A 89 7.25 -0.05 17.41
N LYS A 90 8.29 0.55 16.82
CA LYS A 90 9.21 -0.16 15.90
C LYS A 90 9.91 -1.31 16.61
N VAL A 91 10.45 -1.10 17.82
CA VAL A 91 11.12 -2.15 18.62
C VAL A 91 10.16 -3.29 18.96
N PHE A 92 8.89 -2.97 19.24
CA PHE A 92 7.91 -3.98 19.60
C PHE A 92 7.37 -4.74 18.38
N TYR A 93 6.85 -4.03 17.36
CA TYR A 93 6.14 -4.66 16.25
C TYR A 93 7.08 -5.26 15.21
N MET A 94 8.16 -4.59 14.81
CA MET A 94 8.98 -5.02 13.66
C MET A 94 9.58 -6.43 13.82
N PRO A 95 10.07 -6.85 15.01
CA PRO A 95 10.54 -8.23 15.20
C PRO A 95 9.43 -9.29 15.10
N GLN A 96 8.17 -8.90 15.30
CA GLN A 96 7.03 -9.82 15.22
C GLN A 96 6.56 -10.04 13.78
N LEU A 97 6.99 -9.22 12.82
CA LEU A 97 6.55 -9.25 11.41
C LEU A 97 7.31 -10.28 10.56
N ALA A 98 7.42 -11.53 11.00
CA ALA A 98 8.25 -12.54 10.30
C ALA A 98 7.97 -12.65 8.79
N GLU A 99 6.69 -12.70 8.38
CA GLU A 99 6.25 -12.83 6.99
C GLU A 99 5.65 -11.54 6.44
N ALA A 100 5.17 -10.66 7.33
CA ALA A 100 4.57 -9.39 6.96
C ALA A 100 5.59 -8.25 6.81
N LYS A 101 6.86 -8.41 7.20
CA LYS A 101 7.87 -7.34 7.09
C LYS A 101 8.13 -6.89 5.64
N PRO A 102 8.29 -7.79 4.64
CA PRO A 102 8.37 -7.35 3.25
C PRO A 102 7.10 -6.65 2.76
N LEU A 103 5.92 -7.01 3.30
CA LEU A 103 4.67 -6.34 2.99
C LEU A 103 4.65 -4.91 3.56
N TYR A 104 5.07 -4.73 4.82
CA TYR A 104 5.22 -3.42 5.44
C TYR A 104 6.05 -2.49 4.54
N TYR A 105 7.27 -2.90 4.16
CA TYR A 105 8.14 -2.06 3.32
C TYR A 105 7.60 -1.85 1.90
N ALA A 106 6.92 -2.84 1.32
CA ALA A 106 6.28 -2.68 0.03
C ALA A 106 5.15 -1.63 0.07
N GLU A 107 4.36 -1.59 1.14
CA GLU A 107 3.32 -0.57 1.33
C GLU A 107 3.93 0.82 1.59
N MET A 108 5.06 0.91 2.32
CA MET A 108 5.80 2.18 2.44
C MET A 108 6.26 2.69 1.06
N ILE A 109 6.75 1.82 0.18
CA ILE A 109 7.19 2.17 -1.20
C ILE A 109 6.02 2.66 -2.07
N LYS A 110 4.84 2.05 -1.92
CA LYS A 110 3.62 2.44 -2.64
C LYS A 110 3.06 3.76 -2.14
N SER A 111 3.25 4.08 -0.87
CA SER A 111 2.73 5.30 -0.27
C SER A 111 3.21 6.53 -1.05
N PRO A 112 2.28 7.36 -1.56
CA PRO A 112 2.67 8.57 -2.29
C PRO A 112 3.34 9.62 -1.39
N ASP A 113 3.25 9.45 -0.07
CA ASP A 113 3.83 10.37 0.91
C ASP A 113 5.26 10.01 1.31
N VAL A 114 5.74 8.81 0.94
CA VAL A 114 7.12 8.39 1.18
C VAL A 114 7.94 8.69 -0.07
N LYS A 115 8.80 9.70 0.02
CA LYS A 115 9.67 10.11 -1.08
C LYS A 115 11.06 9.53 -0.91
N ILE A 116 11.32 8.45 -1.63
CA ILE A 116 12.65 7.85 -1.71
C ILE A 116 13.44 8.63 -2.77
N GLU A 117 14.17 9.65 -2.33
CA GLU A 117 15.03 10.47 -3.19
C GLU A 117 16.41 9.80 -3.31
N ASN A 118 16.83 9.52 -4.56
CA ASN A 118 18.10 8.85 -4.88
C ASN A 118 18.25 7.42 -4.30
N PRO A 119 17.31 6.49 -4.59
CA PRO A 119 17.47 5.10 -4.17
C PRO A 119 18.72 4.47 -4.78
N SER A 120 19.32 3.50 -4.08
CA SER A 120 20.31 2.61 -4.67
C SER A 120 19.77 1.96 -5.96
N LYS A 121 20.65 1.56 -6.87
CA LYS A 121 20.23 0.93 -8.14
C LYS A 121 19.32 -0.28 -7.91
N GLU A 122 19.60 -1.02 -6.85
CA GLU A 122 18.81 -2.18 -6.42
C GLU A 122 17.43 -1.77 -5.90
N LEU A 123 17.36 -0.81 -4.98
CA LEU A 123 16.10 -0.29 -4.47
C LEU A 123 15.26 0.35 -5.59
N ALA A 124 15.89 1.03 -6.56
CA ALA A 124 15.22 1.61 -7.72
C ALA A 124 14.47 0.55 -8.56
N GLY A 125 15.10 -0.62 -8.77
CA GLY A 125 14.46 -1.75 -9.45
C GLY A 125 13.24 -2.28 -8.69
N ILE A 126 13.39 -2.45 -7.37
CA ILE A 126 12.32 -2.90 -6.47
C ILE A 126 11.16 -1.90 -6.45
N ILE A 127 11.43 -0.61 -6.31
CA ILE A 127 10.41 0.46 -6.35
C ILE A 127 9.61 0.38 -7.65
N THR A 128 10.31 0.22 -8.77
CA THR A 128 9.67 0.14 -10.08
C THR A 128 8.78 -1.11 -10.17
N GLY A 129 9.28 -2.29 -9.76
CA GLY A 129 8.52 -3.53 -9.77
C GLY A 129 7.30 -3.51 -8.84
N ILE A 130 7.42 -2.86 -7.69
CA ILE A 130 6.30 -2.69 -6.75
C ILE A 130 5.22 -1.77 -7.32
N ARG A 131 5.61 -0.65 -7.93
CA ARG A 131 4.68 0.35 -8.47
C ARG A 131 4.05 -0.06 -9.80
N LEU A 132 4.70 -0.96 -10.54
CA LEU A 132 4.24 -1.45 -11.84
C LEU A 132 2.81 -2.01 -11.78
N LEU A 133 2.51 -2.83 -10.76
CA LEU A 133 1.20 -3.45 -10.61
C LEU A 133 0.06 -2.44 -10.46
N ASP A 134 0.24 -1.41 -9.63
CA ASP A 134 -0.78 -0.39 -9.40
C ASP A 134 -0.98 0.49 -10.64
N GLN A 135 0.11 0.82 -11.34
CA GLN A 135 0.06 1.57 -12.60
C GLN A 135 -0.67 0.79 -13.69
N VAL A 136 -0.33 -0.50 -13.85
CA VAL A 136 -1.01 -1.40 -14.80
C VAL A 136 -2.49 -1.52 -14.47
N LYS A 137 -2.85 -1.86 -13.22
CA LYS A 137 -4.26 -2.01 -12.81
C LYS A 137 -5.07 -0.73 -13.03
N LYS A 138 -4.47 0.43 -12.82
CA LYS A 138 -5.10 1.72 -13.09
C LYS A 138 -5.37 1.91 -14.59
N LEU A 139 -4.38 1.63 -15.44
CA LEU A 139 -4.51 1.76 -16.89
C LEU A 139 -5.48 0.74 -17.49
N THR A 140 -5.42 -0.51 -17.05
CA THR A 140 -6.32 -1.58 -17.52
C THR A 140 -7.76 -1.36 -17.08
N SER A 141 -7.99 -0.81 -15.89
CA SER A 141 -9.33 -0.43 -15.42
C SER A 141 -9.90 0.76 -16.19
N ALA A 142 -9.04 1.65 -16.69
CA ALA A 142 -9.42 2.76 -17.56
C ALA A 142 -9.58 2.37 -19.05
N GLY A 143 -9.34 1.10 -19.41
CA GLY A 143 -9.37 0.63 -20.80
C GLY A 143 -8.13 0.95 -21.64
N ASN A 144 -7.10 1.56 -21.05
CA ASN A 144 -5.86 1.98 -21.72
C ASN A 144 -4.86 0.81 -21.82
N LEU A 145 -5.24 -0.25 -22.55
CA LEU A 145 -4.44 -1.48 -22.62
C LEU A 145 -3.08 -1.30 -23.31
N ASP A 146 -2.99 -0.45 -24.34
CA ASP A 146 -1.73 -0.20 -25.06
C ASP A 146 -0.68 0.46 -24.17
N THR A 147 -1.09 1.46 -23.39
CA THR A 147 -0.18 2.12 -22.43
C THR A 147 0.22 1.17 -21.30
N ALA A 148 -0.69 0.32 -20.83
CA ALA A 148 -0.38 -0.67 -19.80
C ALA A 148 0.64 -1.71 -20.31
N GLU A 149 0.50 -2.13 -21.57
CA GLU A 149 1.44 -3.04 -22.22
C GLU A 149 2.82 -2.42 -22.40
N GLY A 150 2.89 -1.18 -22.90
CA GLY A 150 4.15 -0.46 -23.03
C GLY A 150 4.90 -0.34 -21.70
N LEU A 151 4.17 -0.03 -20.62
CA LEU A 151 4.74 0.05 -19.27
C LEU A 151 5.36 -1.27 -18.78
N VAL A 152 4.69 -2.39 -19.05
CA VAL A 152 5.20 -3.73 -18.72
C VAL A 152 6.41 -4.09 -19.57
N LYS A 153 6.38 -3.80 -20.88
CA LYS A 153 7.47 -4.07 -21.81
C LYS A 153 8.72 -3.29 -21.43
N ASP A 154 8.59 -1.97 -21.21
CA ASP A 154 9.70 -1.11 -20.80
C ASP A 154 10.35 -1.61 -19.52
N TYR A 155 9.55 -2.05 -18.54
CA TYR A 155 10.08 -2.64 -17.32
C TYR A 155 10.90 -3.89 -17.58
N VAL A 156 10.36 -4.85 -18.33
CA VAL A 156 11.04 -6.13 -18.57
C VAL A 156 12.31 -5.94 -19.40
N ASP A 157 12.24 -5.14 -20.46
CA ASP A 157 13.40 -4.85 -21.32
C ASP A 157 14.52 -4.15 -20.53
N THR A 158 14.17 -3.22 -19.64
CA THR A 158 15.15 -2.42 -18.87
C THR A 158 15.72 -3.18 -17.67
N VAL A 159 14.88 -3.90 -16.93
CA VAL A 159 15.23 -4.48 -15.63
C VAL A 159 15.67 -5.94 -15.76
N GLU A 160 14.92 -6.75 -16.50
CA GLU A 160 15.23 -8.17 -16.67
C GLU A 160 16.20 -8.40 -17.84
N LYS A 161 16.34 -7.41 -18.75
CA LYS A 161 17.13 -7.53 -20.00
C LYS A 161 16.73 -8.74 -20.84
N VAL A 162 15.49 -9.18 -20.68
CA VAL A 162 14.86 -10.22 -21.47
C VAL A 162 13.98 -9.50 -22.46
N ASP A 163 14.27 -9.66 -23.76
CA ASP A 163 13.32 -9.33 -24.82
C ASP A 163 12.15 -10.30 -24.68
N LEU A 164 11.17 -9.92 -23.85
CA LEU A 164 9.87 -10.55 -23.94
C LEU A 164 9.34 -10.10 -25.29
N GLN A 165 9.42 -10.98 -26.29
CA GLN A 165 8.81 -10.78 -27.59
C GLN A 165 7.28 -10.84 -27.44
N ILE A 166 6.73 -9.91 -26.67
CA ILE A 166 5.30 -9.67 -26.46
C ILE A 166 4.64 -9.40 -27.81
N ASP A 167 5.39 -8.96 -28.83
CA ASP A 167 4.83 -8.81 -30.17
C ASP A 167 4.76 -10.15 -30.96
N ARG A 168 5.59 -11.16 -30.63
CA ARG A 168 5.68 -12.44 -31.39
C ARG A 168 4.97 -13.62 -30.73
N LEU A 169 4.74 -13.59 -29.42
CA LEU A 169 3.92 -14.58 -28.72
C LEU A 169 2.40 -14.34 -28.90
N TYR A 170 1.97 -13.26 -29.59
CA TYR A 170 0.66 -12.60 -29.42
C TYR A 170 -0.15 -12.41 -30.72
N THR A 171 -0.24 -13.44 -31.57
CA THR A 171 -1.08 -13.41 -32.77
C THR A 171 -2.22 -14.43 -32.68
N GLY A 172 -3.34 -14.07 -32.04
CA GLY A 172 -4.52 -14.94 -31.97
C GLY A 172 -5.78 -14.29 -31.39
N THR A 173 -6.94 -14.60 -31.96
CA THR A 173 -8.27 -14.03 -31.61
C THR A 173 -8.73 -14.39 -30.19
N ALA A 174 -8.24 -15.49 -29.60
CA ALA A 174 -8.51 -15.86 -28.20
C ALA A 174 -7.84 -14.92 -27.17
N PHE A 175 -6.87 -14.11 -27.61
CA PHE A 175 -6.08 -13.23 -26.74
C PHE A 175 -6.66 -11.82 -26.61
N ALA A 176 -7.38 -11.32 -27.61
CA ALA A 176 -8.05 -10.01 -27.52
C ALA A 176 -9.00 -9.92 -26.32
N GLY A 177 -9.63 -11.04 -25.93
CA GLY A 177 -10.46 -11.15 -24.72
C GLY A 177 -9.71 -11.36 -23.40
N ASN A 178 -8.41 -11.68 -23.44
CA ASN A 178 -7.58 -11.98 -22.26
C ASN A 178 -6.35 -11.07 -22.09
N ARG A 179 -6.12 -10.11 -23.00
CA ARG A 179 -4.98 -9.17 -22.98
C ARG A 179 -4.83 -8.47 -21.63
N LYS A 180 -5.92 -7.95 -21.07
CA LYS A 180 -5.95 -7.36 -19.72
C LYS A 180 -5.35 -8.30 -18.66
N LYS A 181 -5.81 -9.56 -18.64
CA LYS A 181 -5.38 -10.55 -17.63
C LYS A 181 -3.90 -10.86 -17.74
N VAL A 182 -3.35 -10.93 -18.95
CA VAL A 182 -1.92 -11.23 -19.14
C VAL A 182 -1.05 -10.06 -18.71
N ILE A 183 -1.40 -8.82 -19.09
CA ILE A 183 -0.67 -7.62 -18.66
C ILE A 183 -0.66 -7.53 -17.12
N GLU A 184 -1.83 -7.71 -16.49
CA GLU A 184 -1.95 -7.73 -15.02
C GLU A 184 -1.13 -8.86 -14.40
N ARG A 185 -1.14 -10.06 -15.00
CA ARG A 185 -0.39 -11.21 -14.48
C ARG A 185 1.12 -11.02 -14.54
N ILE A 186 1.63 -10.41 -15.61
CA ILE A 186 3.06 -10.08 -15.68
C ILE A 186 3.41 -9.10 -14.57
N ALA A 187 2.61 -8.05 -14.38
CA ALA A 187 2.84 -7.08 -13.32
C ALA A 187 2.76 -7.70 -11.90
N GLU A 188 1.87 -8.67 -11.67
CA GLU A 188 1.79 -9.45 -10.43
C GLU A 188 3.06 -10.26 -10.17
N ILE A 189 3.61 -10.91 -11.21
CA ILE A 189 4.86 -11.67 -11.10
C ILE A 189 6.02 -10.74 -10.73
N GLN A 190 6.10 -9.57 -11.37
CA GLN A 190 7.16 -8.60 -11.06
C GLN A 190 7.02 -8.02 -9.65
N TYR A 191 5.80 -7.74 -9.21
CA TYR A 191 5.52 -7.34 -7.83
C TYR A 191 5.98 -8.42 -6.83
N ALA A 192 5.68 -9.69 -7.09
CA ALA A 192 6.10 -10.81 -6.25
C ALA A 192 7.63 -10.97 -6.20
N LYS A 193 8.31 -10.86 -7.35
CA LYS A 193 9.78 -10.87 -7.43
C LYS A 193 10.40 -9.71 -6.65
N ALA A 194 9.89 -8.50 -6.81
CA ALA A 194 10.38 -7.32 -6.10
C ALA A 194 10.21 -7.46 -4.57
N ARG A 195 9.07 -8.01 -4.12
CA ARG A 195 8.85 -8.34 -2.71
C ARG A 195 9.80 -9.39 -2.18
N HIS A 196 10.07 -10.43 -2.97
CA HIS A 196 11.02 -11.46 -2.57
C HIS A 196 12.45 -10.89 -2.48
N SER A 197 12.83 -9.99 -3.38
CA SER A 197 14.12 -9.28 -3.29
C SER A 197 14.23 -8.41 -2.03
N LEU A 198 13.13 -7.77 -1.58
CA LEU A 198 13.10 -7.08 -0.28
C LEU A 198 13.31 -8.05 0.88
N GLU A 199 12.76 -9.25 0.81
CA GLU A 199 12.94 -10.27 1.84
C GLU A 199 14.40 -10.77 1.91
N GLU A 200 14.99 -11.13 0.78
CA GLU A 200 16.35 -11.68 0.71
C GLU A 200 17.44 -10.66 1.06
N LYS A 201 17.23 -9.38 0.69
CA LYS A 201 18.26 -8.32 0.78
C LYS A 201 17.90 -7.23 1.79
N GLY A 202 16.95 -7.54 2.66
CA GLY A 202 16.16 -6.55 3.38
C GLY A 202 16.94 -5.59 4.26
N GLU A 203 18.00 -6.01 4.96
CA GLU A 203 18.58 -5.15 6.00
C GLU A 203 19.09 -3.79 5.48
N THR A 204 19.81 -3.77 4.36
CA THR A 204 20.31 -2.51 3.76
C THR A 204 19.21 -1.72 3.08
N LEU A 205 18.32 -2.42 2.34
CA LEU A 205 17.25 -1.77 1.57
C LEU A 205 16.17 -1.18 2.48
N TYR A 206 15.89 -1.83 3.62
CA TYR A 206 14.97 -1.35 4.64
C TYR A 206 15.47 -0.06 5.28
N ALA A 207 16.78 0.07 5.52
CA ALA A 207 17.35 1.30 6.05
C ALA A 207 17.17 2.49 5.09
N GLU A 208 17.35 2.29 3.78
CA GLU A 208 17.09 3.33 2.78
C GLU A 208 15.61 3.77 2.78
N ILE A 209 14.68 2.81 2.94
CA ILE A 209 13.25 3.10 3.01
C ILE A 209 12.93 3.83 4.33
N ASP A 210 13.45 3.36 5.47
CA ASP A 210 13.24 3.99 6.77
C ASP A 210 13.78 5.43 6.78
N GLN A 211 14.92 5.70 6.14
CA GLN A 211 15.43 7.06 5.97
C GLN A 211 14.49 7.95 5.13
N ALA A 212 13.95 7.42 4.04
CA ALA A 212 12.99 8.15 3.21
C ALA A 212 11.68 8.44 3.95
N VAL A 213 11.29 7.54 4.85
CA VAL A 213 10.14 7.72 5.72
C VAL A 213 10.40 8.83 6.72
N ASP A 214 11.55 8.81 7.39
CA ASP A 214 11.90 9.81 8.40
C ASP A 214 12.02 11.24 7.80
N SER A 215 12.40 11.37 6.53
CA SER A 215 12.48 12.66 5.83
C SER A 215 11.16 13.14 5.22
N SER A 216 10.12 12.30 5.20
CA SER A 216 8.85 12.60 4.55
C SER A 216 7.90 13.40 5.45
N LYS A 217 7.11 14.33 4.87
CA LYS A 217 6.17 15.20 5.61
C LYS A 217 5.27 14.42 6.58
N TYR A 218 4.74 13.27 6.14
CA TYR A 218 3.85 12.41 6.92
C TYR A 218 4.49 11.09 7.34
N GLY A 219 5.82 11.03 7.39
CA GLY A 219 6.60 9.82 7.61
C GLY A 219 6.16 9.00 8.82
N LYS A 220 6.01 9.65 9.98
CA LYS A 220 5.62 8.99 11.24
C LYS A 220 4.23 8.39 11.15
N ALA A 221 3.27 9.16 10.62
CA ALA A 221 1.90 8.69 10.44
C ALA A 221 1.85 7.48 9.52
N VAL A 222 2.50 7.55 8.35
CA VAL A 222 2.55 6.45 7.37
C VAL A 222 3.22 5.22 7.98
N SER A 223 4.34 5.39 8.68
CA SER A 223 5.06 4.28 9.32
C SER A 223 4.20 3.59 10.37
N MET A 224 3.60 4.35 11.29
CA MET A 224 2.77 3.79 12.36
C MET A 224 1.53 3.06 11.81
N MET A 225 0.82 3.66 10.86
CA MET A 225 -0.36 3.02 10.25
C MET A 225 -0.01 1.74 9.50
N THR A 226 1.06 1.77 8.70
CA THR A 226 1.49 0.60 7.91
C THR A 226 1.99 -0.51 8.82
N MET A 227 2.71 -0.16 9.90
CA MET A 227 3.22 -1.12 10.89
C MET A 227 2.08 -1.85 11.61
N ILE A 228 1.03 -1.14 12.03
CA ILE A 228 -0.15 -1.75 12.65
C ILE A 228 -0.90 -2.64 11.65
N GLY A 229 -1.04 -2.20 10.40
CA GLY A 229 -1.63 -3.01 9.34
C GLY A 229 -0.86 -4.32 9.11
N ALA A 230 0.47 -4.24 9.02
CA ALA A 230 1.33 -5.40 8.87
C ALA A 230 1.29 -6.33 10.09
N TYR A 231 1.21 -5.76 11.29
CA TYR A 231 1.07 -6.54 12.52
C TYR A 231 -0.23 -7.34 12.53
N ASN A 232 -1.35 -6.71 12.20
CA ASN A 232 -2.65 -7.40 12.11
C ASN A 232 -2.62 -8.50 11.03
N ALA A 233 -2.02 -8.23 9.87
CA ALA A 233 -1.85 -9.23 8.82
C ALA A 233 -1.00 -10.42 9.29
N GLN A 234 0.06 -10.17 10.08
CA GLN A 234 0.86 -11.25 10.66
C GLN A 234 0.07 -12.08 11.69
N GLN A 235 -0.76 -11.44 12.52
CA GLN A 235 -1.63 -12.16 13.46
C GLN A 235 -2.60 -13.09 12.72
N ASP A 236 -3.17 -12.62 11.61
CA ASP A 236 -4.05 -13.44 10.76
C ASP A 236 -3.31 -14.62 10.13
N ILE A 237 -2.08 -14.43 9.63
CA ILE A 237 -1.24 -15.51 9.11
C ILE A 237 -0.97 -16.55 10.21
N ASN A 238 -0.57 -16.10 11.40
CA ASN A 238 -0.27 -16.97 12.53
C ASN A 238 -1.52 -17.79 12.93
N LYS A 239 -2.69 -17.14 12.94
CA LYS A 239 -3.97 -17.80 13.21
C LYS A 239 -4.30 -18.86 12.17
N GLN A 240 -4.16 -18.55 10.88
CA GLN A 240 -4.42 -19.50 9.79
C GLN A 240 -3.51 -20.73 9.88
N LYS A 241 -2.20 -20.53 10.12
CA LYS A 241 -1.25 -21.64 10.30
C LYS A 241 -1.58 -22.51 11.52
N ALA A 242 -2.00 -21.90 12.63
CA ALA A 242 -2.43 -22.63 13.80
C ALA A 242 -3.68 -23.49 13.52
N GLU A 243 -4.65 -22.94 12.77
CA GLU A 243 -5.85 -23.67 12.35
C GLU A 243 -5.54 -24.83 11.39
N GLU A 244 -4.62 -24.64 10.44
CA GLU A 244 -4.16 -25.68 9.52
C GLU A 244 -3.44 -26.81 10.26
N ALA A 245 -2.48 -26.48 11.12
CA ALA A 245 -1.76 -27.47 11.94
C ALA A 245 -2.72 -28.23 12.88
N ALA A 246 -3.77 -27.59 13.39
CA ALA A 246 -4.79 -28.24 14.20
C ALA A 246 -5.70 -29.18 13.39
N LYS A 247 -5.94 -28.88 12.10
CA LYS A 247 -6.69 -29.76 11.18
C LYS A 247 -5.87 -30.98 10.76
N GLU A 248 -4.58 -30.80 10.53
CA GLU A 248 -3.67 -31.91 10.19
C GLU A 248 -3.50 -32.89 11.35
N LYS A 249 -3.42 -32.42 12.60
CA LYS A 249 -3.36 -33.29 13.80
C LYS A 249 -4.65 -34.07 14.09
N LYS A 250 -5.75 -33.75 13.41
CA LYS A 250 -7.04 -34.45 13.53
C LYS A 250 -7.32 -35.43 12.39
N LYS A 251 -6.45 -35.49 11.37
CA LYS A 251 -6.47 -36.50 10.31
C LYS A 251 -5.51 -37.63 10.65
#